data_AF-A0A3M0XGG6-F1
#
_entry.id   AF-A0A3M0XGG6-F1
#
_cell.length_a   1.000
_cell.length_b   1.000
_cell.length_c   1.000
_cell.angle_alpha   90.00
_cell.angle_beta   90.00
_cell.angle_gamma   90.00
#
_symmetry.space_group_name_H-M   'P 1'
#
loop_
_entity.id
_entity.type
_entity.pdbx_description
1 polymer ?
#
loop_
_entity_poly.entity_id
_entity_poly.type
_entity_poly.pdbx_seq_one_letter_code
_entity_poly.pdbx_strand_id
1 'polypeptide(L)'
;MDIFQEFLTLPGKTEPRITIFEHSSDVFQVAKYLLAKNEPSVHNPDLVLAGALLHDVGKIDQDIKTGKQWVHQPHSAKYLRPLLDHPRMKTLLSDNGLDLTKIQYDDLLLICEHHHDLPTQPALLRRCPDALLVSVSDVIASALESGWCGEIRKMLSSSNYVGLNLTLLENLGLNGGLDGEIHRIDLPGESVADSLLNDLIFRDMSKQMPSAGLEPILQKWRSIWIVGDQNAIRNFLADYTVNPRTLYDSANLADEIYEGVLAAMPSPGALSADSIRYLLVNERIARKVALGLVDRKRVRQAWEHFGLSQGEIHEIFGARGRTVVDKLQAVEDKMRYLIVGHRAAYQYHQWRTPSPGEYELLIFQDDFDTWYAYLRDSHTFVNDRPPQGSERERYTEFVILVSGLSGDLWERRELMHSVAYIAPSDLIFRLVADQSEAAIGEALAIIVARRHDWNWDALLKEIRNRRMVRQMGCLFEILNLEASRPIVPEGAISSLFSLVHDTVGEAVYTFPLQADERSPQNTPEDYTTIGLRWGLNLLLPRHLVAKVLEDLEVE
;
A
#
# COMPACT_ATOMS: atom_id res chain seq x y z
N MET A 1 -15.09 6.15 11.10
CA MET A 1 -14.54 7.25 10.26
C MET A 1 -15.71 8.19 9.99
N ASP A 2 -15.54 9.47 9.60
CA ASP A 2 -16.76 10.24 9.25
C ASP A 2 -17.29 9.81 7.88
N ILE A 3 -18.58 10.02 7.62
CA ILE A 3 -19.24 9.53 6.41
C ILE A 3 -18.63 10.06 5.11
N PHE A 4 -18.14 11.30 5.12
CA PHE A 4 -17.49 11.87 3.94
C PHE A 4 -16.17 11.15 3.68
N GLN A 5 -15.40 10.87 4.73
CA GLN A 5 -14.17 10.12 4.64
C GLN A 5 -14.41 8.65 4.22
N GLU A 6 -15.48 8.01 4.70
CA GLU A 6 -15.90 6.66 4.27
C GLU A 6 -16.21 6.63 2.77
N PHE A 7 -17.01 7.58 2.30
CA PHE A 7 -17.31 7.75 0.88
C PHE A 7 -16.05 7.96 0.02
N LEU A 8 -15.07 8.71 0.53
CA LEU A 8 -13.81 8.98 -0.18
C LEU A 8 -12.87 7.78 -0.28
N THR A 9 -12.89 6.86 0.69
CA THR A 9 -11.80 5.89 0.89
C THR A 9 -12.21 4.43 0.81
N LEU A 10 -13.50 4.13 0.94
CA LEU A 10 -13.96 2.75 0.79
C LEU A 10 -13.79 2.30 -0.67
N PRO A 11 -13.20 1.12 -0.89
CA PRO A 11 -12.98 0.59 -2.24
C PRO A 11 -14.33 0.27 -2.91
N GLY A 12 -14.41 0.62 -4.19
CA GLY A 12 -15.49 0.30 -5.12
C GLY A 12 -15.27 -1.02 -5.87
N LYS A 13 -15.99 -1.18 -6.99
CA LYS A 13 -16.19 -2.45 -7.72
C LYS A 13 -15.11 -2.79 -8.75
N THR A 14 -14.35 -1.82 -9.25
CA THR A 14 -13.51 -2.04 -10.43
C THR A 14 -12.13 -2.58 -10.07
N GLU A 15 -11.51 -3.31 -11.00
CA GLU A 15 -10.10 -3.67 -10.97
C GLU A 15 -9.38 -2.77 -11.99
N PRO A 16 -8.40 -1.94 -11.58
CA PRO A 16 -7.84 -1.78 -10.23
C PRO A 16 -8.85 -1.18 -9.24
N ARG A 17 -8.71 -1.52 -7.94
CA ARG A 17 -9.62 -1.06 -6.87
C ARG A 17 -9.55 0.47 -6.74
N ILE A 18 -10.51 1.17 -7.34
CA ILE A 18 -10.74 2.59 -7.11
C ILE A 18 -11.76 2.76 -5.99
N THR A 19 -11.79 3.91 -5.32
CA THR A 19 -12.77 4.17 -4.26
C THR A 19 -14.17 4.46 -4.83
N ILE A 20 -15.19 4.39 -3.98
CA ILE A 20 -16.56 4.80 -4.34
C ILE A 20 -16.56 6.21 -4.94
N PHE A 21 -15.86 7.14 -4.29
CA PHE A 21 -15.76 8.51 -4.78
C PHE A 21 -15.03 8.64 -6.12
N GLU A 22 -13.94 7.91 -6.33
CA GLU A 22 -13.21 7.95 -7.60
C GLU A 22 -14.11 7.50 -8.75
N HIS A 23 -14.84 6.39 -8.58
CA HIS A 23 -15.81 5.94 -9.56
C HIS A 23 -16.91 6.99 -9.80
N SER A 24 -17.56 7.47 -8.74
CA SER A 24 -18.56 8.54 -8.81
C SER A 24 -18.06 9.80 -9.53
N SER A 25 -16.79 10.16 -9.33
CA SER A 25 -16.16 11.30 -10.01
C SER A 25 -15.98 11.04 -11.51
N ASP A 26 -15.71 9.79 -11.91
CA ASP A 26 -15.62 9.40 -13.31
C ASP A 26 -17.01 9.42 -13.97
N VAL A 27 -18.03 8.88 -13.30
CA VAL A 27 -19.45 8.95 -13.72
C VAL A 27 -19.90 10.41 -13.87
N PHE A 28 -19.50 11.28 -12.95
CA PHE A 28 -19.81 12.71 -13.00
C PHE A 28 -19.22 13.43 -14.23
N GLN A 29 -17.98 13.09 -14.63
CA GLN A 29 -17.36 13.65 -15.83
C GLN A 29 -18.08 13.20 -17.11
N VAL A 30 -18.41 11.92 -17.21
CA VAL A 30 -19.18 11.38 -18.33
C VAL A 30 -20.57 12.02 -18.40
N ALA A 31 -21.23 12.21 -17.25
CA ALA A 31 -22.53 12.86 -17.18
C ALA A 31 -22.47 14.30 -17.70
N LYS A 32 -21.42 15.07 -17.41
CA LYS A 32 -21.22 16.41 -17.97
C LYS A 32 -21.16 16.40 -19.50
N TYR A 33 -20.42 15.45 -20.08
CA TYR A 33 -20.36 15.28 -21.53
C TYR A 33 -21.75 14.98 -22.11
N LEU A 34 -22.46 13.99 -21.56
CA LEU A 34 -23.80 13.63 -22.05
C LEU A 34 -24.82 14.75 -21.89
N LEU A 35 -24.77 15.49 -20.78
CA LEU A 35 -25.65 16.66 -20.57
C LEU A 35 -25.39 17.75 -21.61
N ALA A 36 -24.12 18.06 -21.91
CA ALA A 36 -23.77 19.04 -22.95
C ALA A 36 -24.29 18.60 -24.33
N LYS A 37 -24.21 17.30 -24.64
CA LYS A 37 -24.73 16.73 -25.89
C LYS A 37 -26.24 16.68 -26.02
N ASN A 38 -26.94 16.82 -24.90
CA ASN A 38 -28.39 16.74 -24.83
C ASN A 38 -29.01 18.02 -24.25
N GLU A 39 -28.27 19.13 -24.22
CA GLU A 39 -28.69 20.39 -23.60
C GLU A 39 -30.13 20.82 -23.96
N PRO A 40 -30.61 20.73 -25.22
CA PRO A 40 -31.98 21.11 -25.57
C PRO A 40 -33.07 20.23 -24.95
N SER A 41 -32.74 18.99 -24.58
CA SER A 41 -33.67 17.96 -24.11
C SER A 41 -33.59 17.75 -22.58
N VAL A 42 -32.62 18.36 -21.91
CA VAL A 42 -32.36 18.20 -20.48
C VAL A 42 -33.16 19.22 -19.67
N HIS A 43 -33.75 18.79 -18.55
CA HIS A 43 -34.61 19.64 -17.72
C HIS A 43 -34.09 19.79 -16.28
N ASN A 44 -33.35 18.80 -15.79
CA ASN A 44 -32.87 18.66 -14.41
C ASN A 44 -31.35 18.36 -14.37
N PRO A 45 -30.49 19.22 -14.96
CA PRO A 45 -29.05 18.94 -15.06
C PRO A 45 -28.39 18.77 -13.69
N ASP A 46 -28.79 19.57 -12.69
CA ASP A 46 -28.25 19.49 -11.32
C ASP A 46 -28.60 18.15 -10.64
N LEU A 47 -29.80 17.61 -10.90
CA LEU A 47 -30.22 16.30 -10.38
C LEU A 47 -29.41 15.17 -11.02
N VAL A 48 -29.17 15.22 -12.33
CA VAL A 48 -28.35 14.23 -13.04
C VAL A 48 -26.91 14.26 -12.53
N LEU A 49 -26.32 15.45 -12.38
CA LEU A 49 -24.94 15.59 -11.89
C LEU A 49 -24.80 15.15 -10.43
N ALA A 50 -25.74 15.50 -9.56
CA ALA A 50 -25.73 15.02 -8.18
C ALA A 50 -25.95 13.50 -8.11
N GLY A 51 -26.85 12.97 -8.94
CA GLY A 51 -27.07 11.55 -9.11
C GLY A 51 -25.79 10.83 -9.52
N ALA A 52 -25.10 11.31 -10.57
CA ALA A 52 -23.82 10.77 -11.02
C ALA A 52 -22.77 10.74 -9.89
N LEU A 53 -22.66 11.82 -9.11
CA LEU A 53 -21.68 11.86 -8.02
C LEU A 53 -22.06 10.99 -6.81
N LEU A 54 -23.36 10.76 -6.56
CA LEU A 54 -23.84 10.13 -5.31
C LEU A 54 -24.49 8.75 -5.52
N HIS A 55 -24.60 8.27 -6.76
CA HIS A 55 -25.37 7.05 -7.10
C HIS A 55 -24.95 5.83 -6.27
N ASP A 56 -23.67 5.75 -5.92
CA ASP A 56 -23.06 4.64 -5.20
C ASP A 56 -22.97 4.83 -3.68
N VAL A 57 -23.60 5.86 -3.11
CA VAL A 57 -23.49 6.17 -1.67
C VAL A 57 -23.96 5.00 -0.77
N GLY A 58 -24.88 4.16 -1.25
CA GLY A 58 -25.32 2.95 -0.54
C GLY A 58 -24.22 1.90 -0.36
N LYS A 59 -23.12 1.97 -1.11
CA LYS A 59 -22.00 1.02 -1.01
C LYS A 59 -21.18 1.17 0.28
N ILE A 60 -21.38 2.24 1.06
CA ILE A 60 -20.67 2.48 2.32
C ILE A 60 -20.90 1.36 3.37
N ASP A 61 -22.10 0.73 3.42
CA ASP A 61 -22.42 -0.31 4.40
C ASP A 61 -21.99 -1.73 3.99
N GLN A 62 -21.35 -1.90 2.82
CA GLN A 62 -21.27 -3.23 2.23
C GLN A 62 -20.17 -4.09 2.86
N ASP A 63 -20.55 -5.33 3.20
CA ASP A 63 -19.61 -6.36 3.63
C ASP A 63 -18.95 -7.04 2.41
N ILE A 64 -17.84 -6.43 1.98
CA ILE A 64 -16.97 -6.92 0.90
C ILE A 64 -16.54 -8.38 1.15
N LYS A 65 -16.52 -8.87 2.40
CA LYS A 65 -16.07 -10.22 2.75
C LYS A 65 -17.05 -11.32 2.35
N THR A 66 -18.33 -10.98 2.13
CA THR A 66 -19.38 -12.00 1.93
C THR A 66 -19.61 -12.40 0.47
N GLY A 67 -18.98 -11.71 -0.50
CA GLY A 67 -19.17 -11.97 -1.93
C GLY A 67 -20.62 -11.79 -2.42
N LYS A 68 -21.51 -11.18 -1.61
CA LYS A 68 -22.90 -10.93 -1.99
C LYS A 68 -22.97 -9.79 -3.01
N GLN A 69 -23.96 -9.90 -3.90
CA GLN A 69 -24.27 -8.92 -4.93
C GLN A 69 -24.49 -7.54 -4.28
N TRP A 70 -23.92 -6.51 -4.92
CA TRP A 70 -24.01 -5.11 -4.51
C TRP A 70 -25.49 -4.70 -4.45
N VAL A 71 -26.00 -4.43 -3.25
CA VAL A 71 -27.37 -3.90 -3.08
C VAL A 71 -27.25 -2.46 -2.60
N HIS A 72 -27.67 -1.52 -3.45
CA HIS A 72 -27.74 -0.09 -3.12
C HIS A 72 -28.87 0.20 -2.12
N GLN A 73 -29.89 -0.65 -2.14
CA GLN A 73 -31.00 -0.65 -1.20
C GLN A 73 -30.72 -1.57 0.01
N PRO A 74 -31.17 -1.21 1.22
CA PRO A 74 -31.78 0.07 1.63
C PRO A 74 -30.74 1.13 2.04
N HIS A 75 -29.45 0.90 1.76
CA HIS A 75 -28.35 1.65 2.37
C HIS A 75 -28.20 3.08 1.84
N SER A 76 -28.65 3.37 0.61
CA SER A 76 -28.58 4.73 0.07
C SER A 76 -29.34 5.73 0.94
N ALA A 77 -30.54 5.39 1.42
CA ALA A 77 -31.33 6.24 2.32
C ALA A 77 -30.63 6.53 3.65
N LYS A 78 -29.84 5.57 4.17
CA LYS A 78 -29.06 5.72 5.40
C LYS A 78 -27.99 6.80 5.28
N TYR A 79 -27.40 6.94 4.09
CA TYR A 79 -26.15 7.69 3.92
C TYR A 79 -26.27 8.95 3.08
N LEU A 80 -27.22 9.00 2.14
CA LEU A 80 -27.40 10.13 1.26
C LEU A 80 -27.67 11.42 2.03
N ARG A 81 -28.62 11.39 2.98
CA ARG A 81 -28.97 12.59 3.75
C ARG A 81 -27.80 13.09 4.62
N PRO A 82 -27.16 12.25 5.46
CA PRO A 82 -25.99 12.69 6.23
C PRO A 82 -24.85 13.21 5.35
N LEU A 83 -24.62 12.60 4.18
CA LEU A 83 -23.57 13.02 3.25
C LEU A 83 -23.90 14.39 2.63
N LEU A 84 -25.14 14.61 2.18
CA LEU A 84 -25.60 15.91 1.67
C LEU A 84 -25.55 17.01 2.74
N ASP A 85 -25.83 16.66 4.00
CA ASP A 85 -25.77 17.60 5.11
C ASP A 85 -24.33 17.94 5.56
N HIS A 86 -23.35 17.12 5.17
CA HIS A 86 -21.95 17.28 5.53
C HIS A 86 -21.30 18.53 4.86
N PRO A 87 -20.64 19.44 5.61
CA PRO A 87 -20.10 20.70 5.07
C PRO A 87 -19.13 20.55 3.88
N ARG A 88 -18.23 19.55 3.94
CA ARG A 88 -17.29 19.25 2.84
C ARG A 88 -18.00 18.80 1.56
N MET A 89 -19.12 18.06 1.68
CA MET A 89 -19.89 17.64 0.51
C MET A 89 -20.63 18.83 -0.09
N LYS A 90 -21.25 19.69 0.73
CA LYS A 90 -21.87 20.94 0.27
C LYS A 90 -20.87 21.83 -0.48
N THR A 91 -19.65 21.94 0.06
CA THR A 91 -18.56 22.68 -0.60
C THR A 91 -18.20 22.05 -1.94
N LEU A 92 -18.00 20.72 -1.98
CA LEU A 92 -17.68 20.01 -3.22
C LEU A 92 -18.75 20.19 -4.31
N LEU A 93 -20.03 20.09 -3.94
CA LEU A 93 -21.16 20.26 -4.86
C LEU A 93 -21.23 21.70 -5.36
N SER A 94 -21.08 22.68 -4.45
CA SER A 94 -21.06 24.11 -4.81
C SER A 94 -19.87 24.48 -5.71
N ASP A 95 -18.67 23.96 -5.43
CA ASP A 95 -17.46 24.19 -6.23
C ASP A 95 -17.61 23.62 -7.66
N ASN A 96 -18.51 22.65 -7.83
CA ASN A 96 -18.86 22.07 -9.12
C ASN A 96 -20.10 22.71 -9.77
N GLY A 97 -20.61 23.81 -9.19
CA GLY A 97 -21.74 24.58 -9.72
C GLY A 97 -23.12 23.97 -9.48
N LEU A 98 -23.24 22.96 -8.61
CA LEU A 98 -24.53 22.33 -8.32
C LEU A 98 -25.32 23.14 -7.29
N ASP A 99 -26.55 23.51 -7.66
CA ASP A 99 -27.50 24.16 -6.76
C ASP A 99 -28.40 23.12 -6.07
N LEU A 100 -28.05 22.79 -4.82
CA LEU A 100 -28.81 21.84 -4.00
C LEU A 100 -30.28 22.23 -3.79
N THR A 101 -30.65 23.50 -3.95
CA THR A 101 -32.05 23.94 -3.77
C THR A 101 -32.95 23.50 -4.93
N LYS A 102 -32.37 23.16 -6.09
CA LYS A 102 -33.07 22.65 -7.27
C LYS A 102 -33.23 21.12 -7.25
N ILE A 103 -32.59 20.44 -6.31
CA ILE A 103 -32.55 18.98 -6.24
C ILE A 103 -33.60 18.50 -5.24
N GLN A 104 -34.60 17.78 -5.72
CA GLN A 104 -35.56 17.09 -4.85
C GLN A 104 -34.90 15.85 -4.26
N TYR A 105 -34.87 15.76 -2.92
CA TYR A 105 -34.21 14.66 -2.21
C TYR A 105 -34.75 13.29 -2.61
N ASP A 106 -36.07 13.15 -2.73
CA ASP A 106 -36.70 11.86 -3.06
C ASP A 106 -36.36 11.40 -4.48
N ASP A 107 -36.25 12.32 -5.44
CA ASP A 107 -35.83 11.99 -6.80
C ASP A 107 -34.35 11.57 -6.84
N LEU A 108 -33.47 12.26 -6.10
CA LEU A 108 -32.07 11.88 -5.98
C LEU A 108 -31.90 10.52 -5.27
N LEU A 109 -32.67 10.26 -4.22
CA LEU A 109 -32.66 8.98 -3.53
C LEU A 109 -33.06 7.84 -4.45
N LEU A 110 -34.12 8.02 -5.24
CA LEU A 110 -34.55 7.03 -6.24
C LEU A 110 -33.46 6.79 -7.29
N ILE A 111 -32.72 7.80 -7.73
CA ILE A 111 -31.57 7.61 -8.62
C ILE A 111 -30.49 6.76 -7.95
N CYS A 112 -30.11 7.07 -6.71
CA CYS A 112 -29.08 6.29 -6.00
C CYS A 112 -29.50 4.83 -5.82
N GLU A 113 -30.77 4.58 -5.49
CA GLU A 113 -31.27 3.23 -5.26
C GLU A 113 -31.49 2.42 -6.55
N HIS A 114 -31.85 3.09 -7.65
CA HIS A 114 -32.34 2.43 -8.86
C HIS A 114 -31.57 2.75 -10.14
N HIS A 115 -30.40 3.38 -10.11
CA HIS A 115 -29.66 3.71 -11.34
C HIS A 115 -29.35 2.50 -12.24
N HIS A 116 -29.32 1.26 -11.73
CA HIS A 116 -29.20 0.07 -12.59
C HIS A 116 -30.52 -0.44 -13.18
N ASP A 117 -31.67 0.02 -12.66
CA ASP A 117 -33.01 -0.44 -13.05
C ASP A 117 -34.04 0.70 -13.13
N LEU A 118 -33.63 1.94 -13.43
CA LEU A 118 -34.51 3.11 -13.53
C LEU A 118 -35.80 2.92 -14.35
N PRO A 119 -35.86 2.09 -15.42
CA PRO A 119 -37.12 1.77 -16.09
C PRO A 119 -38.21 1.19 -15.18
N THR A 120 -37.84 0.60 -14.04
CA THR A 120 -38.78 0.13 -13.00
C THR A 120 -39.40 1.27 -12.20
N GLN A 121 -38.90 2.51 -12.37
CA GLN A 121 -39.34 3.73 -11.69
C GLN A 121 -40.08 4.70 -12.63
N PRO A 122 -41.23 4.33 -13.22
CA PRO A 122 -41.93 5.14 -14.21
C PRO A 122 -42.44 6.48 -13.66
N ALA A 123 -42.65 6.58 -12.34
CA ALA A 123 -43.03 7.84 -11.70
C ALA A 123 -41.88 8.87 -11.73
N LEU A 124 -40.64 8.42 -11.50
CA LEU A 124 -39.44 9.25 -11.60
C LEU A 124 -39.22 9.66 -13.06
N LEU A 125 -39.22 8.71 -14.00
CA LEU A 125 -38.93 8.99 -15.41
C LEU A 125 -39.97 9.91 -16.09
N ARG A 126 -41.21 9.96 -15.59
CA ARG A 126 -42.19 10.96 -16.05
C ARG A 126 -41.86 12.39 -15.60
N ARG A 127 -41.17 12.55 -14.47
CA ARG A 127 -40.76 13.87 -13.93
C ARG A 127 -39.39 14.28 -14.42
N CYS A 128 -38.45 13.33 -14.40
CA CYS A 128 -37.03 13.52 -14.68
C CYS A 128 -36.55 12.43 -15.66
N PRO A 129 -36.94 12.48 -16.94
CA PRO A 129 -36.52 11.49 -17.94
C PRO A 129 -34.99 11.47 -18.13
N ASP A 130 -34.33 12.59 -17.88
CA ASP A 130 -32.89 12.80 -17.92
C ASP A 130 -32.12 12.05 -16.83
N ALA A 131 -32.79 11.53 -15.79
CA ALA A 131 -32.18 10.64 -14.80
C ALA A 131 -31.54 9.38 -15.42
N LEU A 132 -32.02 8.93 -16.60
CA LEU A 132 -31.43 7.81 -17.35
C LEU A 132 -29.98 8.06 -17.77
N LEU A 133 -29.55 9.33 -17.87
CA LEU A 133 -28.16 9.67 -18.19
C LEU A 133 -27.19 9.22 -17.09
N VAL A 134 -27.63 9.09 -15.83
CA VAL A 134 -26.80 8.57 -14.72
C VAL A 134 -26.42 7.11 -14.99
N SER A 135 -27.40 6.27 -15.35
CA SER A 135 -27.18 4.85 -15.66
C SER A 135 -26.21 4.65 -16.82
N VAL A 136 -26.35 5.46 -17.87
CA VAL A 136 -25.47 5.38 -19.04
C VAL A 136 -24.07 5.90 -18.72
N SER A 137 -23.98 6.97 -17.92
CA SER A 137 -22.69 7.51 -17.47
C SER A 137 -21.91 6.49 -16.64
N ASP A 138 -22.59 5.77 -15.74
CA ASP A 138 -22.00 4.70 -14.92
C ASP A 138 -21.39 3.60 -15.79
N VAL A 139 -22.13 3.12 -16.78
CA VAL A 139 -21.65 2.05 -17.66
C VAL A 139 -20.49 2.50 -18.54
N ILE A 140 -20.53 3.72 -19.07
CA ILE A 140 -19.40 4.27 -19.83
C ILE A 140 -18.18 4.41 -18.92
N ALA A 141 -18.31 5.04 -17.75
CA ALA A 141 -17.20 5.21 -16.81
C ALA A 141 -16.58 3.85 -16.43
N SER A 142 -17.41 2.88 -16.05
CA SER A 142 -16.98 1.50 -15.74
C SER A 142 -16.21 0.85 -16.89
N ALA A 143 -16.64 1.04 -18.14
CA ALA A 143 -15.96 0.51 -19.31
C ALA A 143 -14.61 1.22 -19.56
N LEU A 144 -14.55 2.55 -19.41
CA LEU A 144 -13.32 3.34 -19.56
C LEU A 144 -12.29 2.99 -18.47
N GLU A 145 -12.73 2.82 -17.23
CA GLU A 145 -11.91 2.34 -16.11
C GLU A 145 -11.31 0.95 -16.40
N SER A 146 -12.09 0.09 -17.06
CA SER A 146 -11.64 -1.23 -17.54
C SER A 146 -10.74 -1.16 -18.78
N GLY A 147 -10.42 0.04 -19.28
CA GLY A 147 -9.56 0.27 -20.43
C GLY A 147 -10.24 0.11 -21.79
N TRP A 148 -11.56 0.00 -21.84
CA TRP A 148 -12.29 -0.13 -23.10
C TRP A 148 -12.31 1.21 -23.84
N CYS A 149 -12.18 1.16 -25.16
CA CYS A 149 -12.27 2.28 -26.09
C CYS A 149 -13.01 1.82 -27.36
N GLY A 150 -13.52 2.76 -28.15
CA GLY A 150 -14.30 2.48 -29.36
C GLY A 150 -15.70 3.10 -29.33
N GLU A 151 -16.59 2.60 -30.17
CA GLU A 151 -17.94 3.14 -30.32
C GLU A 151 -18.75 3.04 -29.03
N ILE A 152 -19.27 4.17 -28.55
CA ILE A 152 -20.05 4.25 -27.29
C ILE A 152 -21.26 3.30 -27.33
N ARG A 153 -21.98 3.25 -28.45
CA ARG A 153 -23.10 2.32 -28.65
C ARG A 153 -22.71 0.86 -28.48
N LYS A 154 -21.56 0.44 -29.02
CA LYS A 154 -21.07 -0.94 -28.85
C LYS A 154 -20.74 -1.22 -27.39
N MET A 155 -20.08 -0.26 -26.71
CA MET A 155 -19.78 -0.37 -25.27
C MET A 155 -21.07 -0.55 -24.45
N LEU A 156 -22.09 0.27 -24.70
CA LEU A 156 -23.37 0.20 -24.00
C LEU A 156 -24.16 -1.07 -24.32
N SER A 157 -24.11 -1.57 -25.55
CA SER A 157 -24.78 -2.81 -25.96
C SER A 157 -24.21 -4.07 -25.30
N SER A 158 -22.98 -3.99 -24.77
CA SER A 158 -22.35 -5.11 -24.06
C SER A 158 -22.87 -5.29 -22.62
N SER A 159 -23.57 -4.28 -22.09
CA SER A 159 -24.16 -4.32 -20.76
C SER A 159 -25.62 -4.80 -20.81
N ASN A 160 -25.88 -5.96 -20.20
CA ASN A 160 -27.20 -6.60 -20.16
C ASN A 160 -28.32 -5.70 -19.58
N TYR A 161 -27.98 -4.74 -18.72
CA TYR A 161 -28.96 -3.88 -18.06
C TYR A 161 -29.26 -2.58 -18.84
N VAL A 162 -28.45 -2.22 -19.84
CA VAL A 162 -28.52 -0.90 -20.50
C VAL A 162 -29.32 -0.92 -21.79
N GLY A 163 -29.59 -2.08 -22.39
CA GLY A 163 -30.34 -2.18 -23.64
C GLY A 163 -31.72 -1.50 -23.59
N LEU A 164 -32.44 -1.65 -22.47
CA LEU A 164 -33.72 -0.97 -22.25
C LEU A 164 -33.55 0.55 -22.09
N ASN A 165 -32.51 0.99 -21.38
CA ASN A 165 -32.21 2.41 -21.19
C ASN A 165 -31.86 3.10 -22.51
N LEU A 166 -31.12 2.45 -23.41
CA LEU A 166 -30.79 3.00 -24.73
C LEU A 166 -32.04 3.29 -25.56
N THR A 167 -32.96 2.32 -25.63
CA THR A 167 -34.20 2.48 -26.39
C THR A 167 -35.05 3.62 -25.82
N LEU A 168 -35.10 3.73 -24.48
CA LEU A 168 -35.81 4.81 -23.81
C LEU A 168 -35.16 6.17 -24.08
N LEU A 169 -33.84 6.30 -23.98
CA LEU A 169 -33.12 7.55 -24.26
C LEU A 169 -33.36 8.02 -25.70
N GLU A 170 -33.37 7.12 -26.68
CA GLU A 170 -33.67 7.46 -28.07
C GLU A 170 -35.10 7.99 -28.24
N ASN A 171 -36.08 7.32 -27.63
CA ASN A 171 -37.47 7.77 -27.66
C ASN A 171 -37.68 9.11 -26.95
N LEU A 172 -36.82 9.44 -25.99
CA LEU A 172 -36.85 10.69 -25.22
C LEU A 172 -36.00 11.80 -25.87
N GLY A 173 -35.31 11.53 -26.99
CA GLY A 173 -34.41 12.51 -27.61
C GLY A 173 -33.18 12.86 -26.76
N LEU A 174 -32.72 11.90 -25.94
CA LEU A 174 -31.58 11.99 -25.03
C LEU A 174 -30.40 11.10 -25.50
N ASN A 175 -30.27 10.90 -26.81
CA ASN A 175 -29.27 10.04 -27.44
C ASN A 175 -28.06 10.79 -28.01
N GLY A 176 -27.97 12.11 -27.78
CA GLY A 176 -26.85 12.94 -28.20
C GLY A 176 -25.54 12.44 -27.59
N GLY A 177 -24.50 12.33 -28.41
CA GLY A 177 -23.16 11.92 -27.99
C GLY A 177 -22.94 10.42 -27.89
N LEU A 178 -23.96 9.58 -28.09
CA LEU A 178 -23.85 8.11 -28.02
C LEU A 178 -23.33 7.49 -29.33
N ASP A 179 -23.34 8.24 -30.42
CA ASP A 179 -22.83 7.86 -31.75
C ASP A 179 -21.32 8.07 -31.91
N GLY A 180 -20.65 8.64 -30.91
CA GLY A 180 -19.22 8.90 -30.92
C GLY A 180 -18.33 7.67 -30.69
N GLU A 181 -17.07 7.79 -31.10
CA GLU A 181 -16.00 6.84 -30.79
C GLU A 181 -15.07 7.43 -29.73
N ILE A 182 -14.80 6.65 -28.67
CA ILE A 182 -13.89 7.04 -27.59
C ILE A 182 -12.48 6.55 -27.89
N HIS A 183 -11.52 7.46 -27.79
CA HIS A 183 -10.09 7.19 -27.84
C HIS A 183 -9.43 7.59 -26.52
N ARG A 184 -8.26 7.01 -26.24
CA ARG A 184 -7.47 7.29 -25.04
C ARG A 184 -6.11 7.87 -25.42
N ILE A 185 -5.71 8.90 -24.72
CA ILE A 185 -4.36 9.47 -24.77
C ILE A 185 -3.73 9.31 -23.39
N ASP A 186 -2.51 8.78 -23.37
CA ASP A 186 -1.69 8.65 -22.18
C ASP A 186 -0.49 9.60 -22.28
N LEU A 187 -0.24 10.35 -21.22
CA LEU A 187 1.02 11.07 -21.04
C LEU A 187 1.98 10.24 -20.19
N PRO A 188 3.30 10.32 -20.44
CA PRO A 188 4.29 9.69 -19.58
C PRO A 188 4.25 10.32 -18.17
N GLY A 189 4.62 9.55 -17.16
CA GLY A 189 4.64 10.05 -15.79
C GLY A 189 4.33 8.98 -14.77
N GLU A 190 5.07 9.01 -13.67
CA GLU A 190 4.94 8.02 -12.58
C GLU A 190 4.99 8.64 -11.20
N SER A 191 5.42 9.90 -11.09
CA SER A 191 5.37 10.64 -9.85
C SER A 191 4.07 11.44 -9.73
N VAL A 192 3.70 11.78 -8.50
CA VAL A 192 2.58 12.70 -8.22
C VAL A 192 2.78 14.05 -8.92
N ALA A 193 4.02 14.50 -9.09
CA ALA A 193 4.35 15.73 -9.82
C ALA A 193 4.05 15.60 -11.32
N ASP A 194 4.29 14.42 -11.91
CA ASP A 194 3.93 14.17 -13.30
C ASP A 194 2.41 14.11 -13.45
N SER A 195 1.68 13.51 -12.50
CA SER A 195 0.21 13.52 -12.50
C SER A 195 -0.36 14.94 -12.45
N LEU A 196 0.25 15.85 -11.68
CA LEU A 196 -0.17 17.26 -11.65
C LEU A 196 0.12 17.97 -12.97
N LEU A 197 1.32 17.77 -13.54
CA LEU A 197 1.68 18.34 -14.83
C LEU A 197 0.75 17.82 -15.94
N ASN A 198 0.46 16.52 -15.93
CA ASN A 198 -0.47 15.89 -16.85
C ASN A 198 -1.88 16.47 -16.70
N ASP A 199 -2.36 16.72 -15.47
CA ASP A 199 -3.65 17.40 -15.24
C ASP A 199 -3.67 18.81 -15.86
N LEU A 200 -2.60 19.59 -15.70
CA LEU A 200 -2.52 20.93 -16.30
C LEU A 200 -2.47 20.87 -17.84
N ILE A 201 -1.68 19.95 -18.41
CA ILE A 201 -1.61 19.74 -19.85
C ILE A 201 -2.99 19.33 -20.39
N PHE A 202 -3.66 18.37 -19.74
CA PHE A 202 -4.99 17.94 -20.16
C PHE A 202 -6.05 19.03 -20.02
N ARG A 203 -5.96 19.89 -19.01
CA ARG A 203 -6.85 21.08 -18.91
C ARG A 203 -6.63 22.05 -20.05
N ASP A 204 -5.39 22.28 -20.44
CA ASP A 204 -5.09 23.13 -21.59
C ASP A 204 -5.57 22.47 -22.90
N MET A 205 -5.24 21.20 -23.12
CA MET A 205 -5.74 20.41 -24.26
C MET A 205 -7.26 20.44 -24.35
N SER A 206 -7.97 20.23 -23.23
CA SER A 206 -9.43 20.21 -23.16
C SER A 206 -10.07 21.53 -23.59
N LYS A 207 -9.39 22.67 -23.41
CA LYS A 207 -9.87 23.97 -23.90
C LYS A 207 -9.73 24.13 -25.41
N GLN A 208 -8.74 23.46 -26.00
CA GLN A 208 -8.40 23.61 -27.42
C GLN A 208 -9.09 22.55 -28.30
N MET A 209 -9.31 21.34 -27.76
CA MET A 209 -9.94 20.19 -28.42
C MET A 209 -11.26 20.51 -29.16
N PRO A 210 -12.20 21.31 -28.60
CA PRO A 210 -13.45 21.60 -29.30
C PRO A 210 -13.26 22.26 -30.67
N SER A 211 -12.21 23.05 -30.86
CA SER A 211 -11.89 23.68 -32.15
C SER A 211 -11.50 22.67 -33.23
N ALA A 212 -11.05 21.48 -32.83
CA ALA A 212 -10.74 20.35 -33.70
C ALA A 212 -11.88 19.33 -33.81
N GLY A 213 -13.06 19.62 -33.24
CA GLY A 213 -14.18 18.67 -33.18
C GLY A 213 -13.91 17.48 -32.24
N LEU A 214 -13.05 17.67 -31.24
CA LEU A 214 -12.71 16.69 -30.22
C LEU A 214 -13.31 17.09 -28.89
N GLU A 215 -13.78 16.12 -28.11
CA GLU A 215 -14.41 16.41 -26.82
C GLU A 215 -13.92 15.48 -25.71
N PRO A 216 -13.36 16.03 -24.62
CA PRO A 216 -12.95 15.21 -23.49
C PRO A 216 -14.19 14.67 -22.76
N ILE A 217 -14.21 13.36 -22.51
CA ILE A 217 -15.30 12.68 -21.79
C ILE A 217 -14.90 12.27 -20.37
N LEU A 218 -13.61 11.95 -20.18
CA LEU A 218 -13.07 11.55 -18.88
C LEU A 218 -11.60 11.95 -18.82
N GLN A 219 -11.16 12.49 -17.69
CA GLN A 219 -9.76 12.69 -17.38
C GLN A 219 -9.44 12.02 -16.05
N LYS A 220 -8.42 11.15 -16.06
CA LYS A 220 -7.99 10.41 -14.87
C LYS A 220 -6.48 10.21 -14.91
N TRP A 221 -5.81 10.73 -13.88
CA TRP A 221 -4.37 10.54 -13.66
C TRP A 221 -3.53 10.98 -14.87
N ARG A 222 -2.96 10.02 -15.60
CA ARG A 222 -2.10 10.25 -16.78
C ARG A 222 -2.83 10.06 -18.10
N SER A 223 -4.16 9.92 -18.05
CA SER A 223 -4.98 9.54 -19.17
C SER A 223 -6.11 10.53 -19.37
N ILE A 224 -6.41 10.83 -20.63
CA ILE A 224 -7.62 11.52 -21.06
C ILE A 224 -8.32 10.68 -22.12
N TRP A 225 -9.62 10.54 -21.98
CA TRP A 225 -10.49 9.89 -22.96
C TRP A 225 -11.25 10.97 -23.70
N ILE A 226 -11.33 10.80 -25.02
CA ILE A 226 -11.80 11.82 -25.95
C ILE A 226 -12.76 11.17 -26.93
N VAL A 227 -13.88 11.85 -27.19
CA VAL A 227 -14.80 11.51 -28.27
C VAL A 227 -14.43 12.32 -29.51
N GLY A 228 -14.26 11.66 -30.66
CA GLY A 228 -14.01 12.34 -31.93
C GLY A 228 -13.40 11.44 -32.99
N ASP A 229 -13.13 12.01 -34.18
CA ASP A 229 -12.48 11.29 -35.27
C ASP A 229 -11.00 11.03 -34.99
N GLN A 230 -10.52 9.82 -35.28
CA GLN A 230 -9.13 9.45 -35.02
C GLN A 230 -8.11 10.31 -35.78
N ASN A 231 -8.42 10.78 -37.00
CA ASN A 231 -7.52 11.66 -37.75
C ASN A 231 -7.51 13.07 -37.15
N ALA A 232 -8.66 13.56 -36.68
CA ALA A 232 -8.73 14.82 -35.95
C ALA A 232 -7.86 14.79 -34.68
N ILE A 233 -7.85 13.66 -33.94
CA ILE A 233 -6.95 13.47 -32.79
C ILE A 233 -5.48 13.51 -33.21
N ARG A 234 -5.11 12.79 -34.28
CA ARG A 234 -3.72 12.78 -34.77
C ARG A 234 -3.24 14.16 -35.20
N ASN A 235 -4.08 14.90 -35.92
CA ASN A 235 -3.77 16.25 -36.35
C ASN A 235 -3.65 17.19 -35.15
N PHE A 236 -4.61 17.13 -34.21
CA PHE A 236 -4.55 17.91 -32.98
C PHE A 236 -3.26 17.65 -32.21
N LEU A 237 -2.86 16.39 -32.04
CA LEU A 237 -1.62 16.06 -31.31
C LEU A 237 -0.34 16.43 -32.06
N ALA A 238 -0.35 16.41 -33.40
CA ALA A 238 0.78 16.85 -34.20
C ALA A 238 1.02 18.37 -34.08
N ASP A 239 -0.07 19.13 -33.94
CA ASP A 239 -0.05 20.59 -33.86
C ASP A 239 -0.01 21.12 -32.40
N TYR A 240 -0.37 20.28 -31.42
CA TYR A 240 -0.44 20.69 -30.02
C TYR A 240 0.94 20.96 -29.44
N THR A 241 1.18 22.21 -29.07
CA THR A 241 2.37 22.64 -28.35
C THR A 241 2.01 23.09 -26.94
N VAL A 242 2.66 22.50 -25.93
CA VAL A 242 2.51 22.95 -24.54
C VAL A 242 3.14 24.32 -24.39
N ASN A 243 2.33 25.33 -24.07
CA ASN A 243 2.82 26.66 -23.70
C ASN A 243 2.89 26.76 -22.16
N PRO A 244 4.09 26.88 -21.56
CA PRO A 244 4.23 26.98 -20.11
C PRO A 244 3.39 28.09 -19.50
N ARG A 245 3.28 29.26 -20.16
CA ARG A 245 2.46 30.38 -19.67
C ARG A 245 0.99 30.00 -19.57
N THR A 246 0.46 29.29 -20.57
CA THR A 246 -0.92 28.81 -20.54
C THR A 246 -1.14 27.80 -19.42
N LEU A 247 -0.17 26.93 -19.14
CA LEU A 247 -0.25 26.01 -17.98
C LEU A 247 -0.29 26.79 -16.66
N TYR A 248 0.52 27.84 -16.53
CA TYR A 248 0.51 28.74 -15.37
C TYR A 248 -0.84 29.45 -15.18
N ASP A 249 -1.36 30.06 -16.25
CA ASP A 249 -2.64 30.75 -16.24
C ASP A 249 -3.77 29.76 -15.88
N SER A 250 -3.69 28.52 -16.39
CA SER A 250 -4.66 27.46 -16.09
C SER A 250 -4.63 26.98 -14.63
N ALA A 251 -3.53 27.18 -13.93
CA ALA A 251 -3.37 26.87 -12.51
C ALA A 251 -3.85 28.02 -11.60
N ASN A 252 -4.29 29.15 -12.17
CA ASN A 252 -4.77 30.33 -11.46
C ASN A 252 -3.72 30.88 -10.46
N LEU A 253 -2.47 30.93 -10.90
CA LEU A 253 -1.32 31.40 -10.12
C LEU A 253 -1.17 32.92 -10.25
N ALA A 254 -0.76 33.61 -9.19
CA ALA A 254 -0.58 35.07 -9.21
C ALA A 254 0.64 35.48 -10.06
N ASP A 255 0.52 36.56 -10.84
CA ASP A 255 1.56 37.06 -11.77
C ASP A 255 2.92 37.31 -11.11
N GLU A 256 2.92 37.72 -9.84
CA GLU A 256 4.13 37.98 -9.04
C GLU A 256 4.97 36.71 -8.80
N ILE A 257 4.33 35.54 -8.75
CA ILE A 257 5.00 34.24 -8.63
C ILE A 257 5.61 33.86 -9.99
N TYR A 258 4.94 34.16 -11.10
CA TYR A 258 5.45 33.88 -12.44
C TYR A 258 6.71 34.70 -12.76
N GLU A 259 6.68 36.01 -12.53
CA GLU A 259 7.84 36.90 -12.76
C GLU A 259 9.01 36.57 -11.82
N GLY A 260 8.74 36.22 -10.56
CA GLY A 260 9.76 35.79 -9.60
C GLY A 260 10.45 34.48 -10.00
N VAL A 261 9.72 33.55 -10.63
CA VAL A 261 10.31 32.29 -11.10
C VAL A 261 11.04 32.47 -12.43
N LEU A 262 10.52 33.29 -13.36
CA LEU A 262 11.22 33.64 -14.61
C LEU A 262 12.57 34.33 -14.34
N ALA A 263 12.63 35.23 -13.35
CA ALA A 263 13.85 35.93 -12.96
C ALA A 263 14.93 35.01 -12.36
N ALA A 264 14.54 33.83 -11.86
CA ALA A 264 15.45 32.81 -11.32
C ALA A 264 15.92 31.78 -12.35
N MET A 265 15.47 31.88 -13.61
CA MET A 265 15.81 30.90 -14.65
C MET A 265 17.23 31.11 -15.22
N PRO A 266 17.96 30.04 -15.55
CA PRO A 266 19.10 30.12 -16.45
C PRO A 266 18.63 30.40 -17.89
N SER A 267 19.54 30.92 -18.73
CA SER A 267 19.22 31.38 -20.10
C SER A 267 18.52 30.31 -20.96
N PRO A 268 17.69 30.70 -21.96
CA PRO A 268 16.74 29.84 -22.69
C PRO A 268 17.28 28.57 -23.36
N GLY A 269 18.60 28.37 -23.44
CA GLY A 269 19.23 27.14 -23.95
C GLY A 269 19.47 26.03 -22.91
N ALA A 270 19.13 26.26 -21.63
CA ALA A 270 19.43 25.33 -20.52
C ALA A 270 18.20 24.62 -19.93
N LEU A 271 17.01 24.81 -20.50
CA LEU A 271 15.76 24.28 -19.96
C LEU A 271 15.56 22.80 -20.36
N SER A 272 15.88 21.88 -19.45
CA SER A 272 15.42 20.48 -19.52
C SER A 272 13.99 20.35 -18.96
N ALA A 273 13.30 19.23 -19.23
CA ALA A 273 11.97 18.93 -18.69
C ALA A 273 11.90 19.03 -17.14
N ASP A 274 13.02 18.88 -16.44
CA ASP A 274 13.12 19.06 -15.00
C ASP A 274 12.96 20.52 -14.54
N SER A 275 13.20 21.48 -15.44
CA SER A 275 13.01 22.91 -15.14
C SER A 275 11.52 23.27 -15.08
N ILE A 276 10.68 22.65 -15.93
CA ILE A 276 9.21 22.79 -15.93
C ILE A 276 8.59 22.19 -14.65
N ARG A 277 9.21 21.14 -14.09
CA ARG A 277 8.79 20.57 -12.79
C ARG A 277 9.06 21.51 -11.61
N TYR A 278 10.03 22.40 -11.72
CA TYR A 278 10.38 23.39 -10.68
C TYR A 278 9.43 24.61 -10.69
N LEU A 279 8.81 24.88 -11.84
CA LEU A 279 8.02 26.07 -12.14
C LEU A 279 6.63 26.09 -11.41
N LEU A 280 6.00 24.96 -11.06
CA LEU A 280 4.54 24.90 -10.77
C LEU A 280 4.07 24.85 -9.28
N VAL A 281 4.72 25.52 -8.32
CA VAL A 281 4.37 25.34 -6.88
C VAL A 281 3.81 26.60 -6.17
N ASN A 282 2.51 26.58 -5.80
CA ASN A 282 1.83 27.48 -4.82
C ASN A 282 1.68 26.77 -3.46
N GLU A 283 1.66 27.47 -2.31
CA GLU A 283 1.46 26.95 -0.94
C GLU A 283 0.46 25.77 -0.77
N ARG A 284 -0.70 25.77 -1.43
CA ARG A 284 -1.69 24.67 -1.30
C ARG A 284 -1.28 23.41 -2.08
N ILE A 285 -0.68 23.60 -3.25
CA ILE A 285 -0.01 22.54 -4.03
C ILE A 285 1.28 22.15 -3.31
N ALA A 286 2.03 23.09 -2.75
CA ALA A 286 3.22 22.90 -1.93
C ALA A 286 2.93 22.12 -0.66
N ARG A 287 1.70 22.09 -0.12
CA ARG A 287 1.33 21.19 0.99
C ARG A 287 1.09 19.75 0.55
N LYS A 288 0.43 19.53 -0.60
CA LYS A 288 0.25 18.19 -1.21
C LYS A 288 1.57 17.66 -1.78
N VAL A 289 2.33 18.54 -2.41
CA VAL A 289 3.69 18.36 -2.89
C VAL A 289 4.66 18.33 -1.71
N ALA A 290 4.43 18.96 -0.55
CA ALA A 290 5.26 18.75 0.66
C ALA A 290 5.07 17.35 1.22
N LEU A 291 3.85 16.79 1.17
CA LEU A 291 3.63 15.38 1.50
C LEU A 291 4.38 14.45 0.53
N GLY A 292 4.41 14.76 -0.78
CA GLY A 292 5.21 14.03 -1.78
C GLY A 292 6.71 14.40 -1.85
N LEU A 293 7.12 15.57 -1.35
CA LEU A 293 8.49 16.08 -1.24
C LEU A 293 9.12 15.67 0.09
N VAL A 294 8.33 15.34 1.10
CA VAL A 294 8.80 14.57 2.25
C VAL A 294 9.31 13.23 1.72
N ASP A 295 8.60 12.58 0.80
CA ASP A 295 9.10 11.39 0.10
C ASP A 295 10.23 11.71 -0.89
N ARG A 296 10.21 12.84 -1.61
CA ARG A 296 11.31 13.21 -2.54
C ARG A 296 12.60 13.67 -1.85
N LYS A 297 12.55 14.33 -0.69
CA LYS A 297 13.72 14.64 0.15
C LYS A 297 14.33 13.35 0.67
N ARG A 298 13.49 12.39 1.03
CA ARG A 298 13.86 11.06 1.50
C ARG A 298 14.44 10.17 0.40
N VAL A 299 13.82 10.11 -0.77
CA VAL A 299 14.32 9.41 -1.98
C VAL A 299 15.60 10.07 -2.47
N ARG A 300 15.70 11.41 -2.41
CA ARG A 300 16.94 12.13 -2.75
C ARG A 300 18.04 11.90 -1.72
N GLN A 301 17.74 11.87 -0.42
CA GLN A 301 18.70 11.48 0.62
C GLN A 301 19.17 10.03 0.43
N ALA A 302 18.27 9.11 0.10
CA ALA A 302 18.63 7.75 -0.25
C ALA A 302 19.46 7.68 -1.55
N TRP A 303 19.11 8.45 -2.56
CA TRP A 303 19.85 8.50 -3.81
C TRP A 303 21.28 9.05 -3.64
N GLU A 304 21.42 10.18 -2.93
CA GLU A 304 22.70 10.83 -2.66
C GLU A 304 23.59 10.01 -1.71
N HIS A 305 23.00 9.28 -0.76
CA HIS A 305 23.75 8.48 0.22
C HIS A 305 24.12 7.08 -0.29
N PHE A 306 23.31 6.45 -1.15
CA PHE A 306 23.51 5.04 -1.57
C PHE A 306 23.89 4.83 -3.04
N GLY A 307 23.95 5.89 -3.85
CA GLY A 307 24.45 5.80 -5.23
C GLY A 307 23.58 4.96 -6.18
N LEU A 308 22.25 4.93 -5.95
CA LEU A 308 21.29 4.19 -6.78
C LEU A 308 21.13 4.82 -8.18
N SER A 309 20.95 3.99 -9.21
CA SER A 309 20.66 4.45 -10.58
C SER A 309 19.19 4.82 -10.75
N GLN A 310 18.88 5.63 -11.78
CA GLN A 310 17.51 6.06 -12.07
C GLN A 310 16.56 4.89 -12.40
N GLY A 311 17.08 3.80 -12.98
CA GLY A 311 16.32 2.57 -13.26
C GLY A 311 15.98 1.79 -11.99
N GLU A 312 16.91 1.71 -11.04
CA GLU A 312 16.68 1.04 -9.75
C GLU A 312 15.66 1.81 -8.91
N ILE A 313 15.73 3.14 -8.91
CA ILE A 313 14.72 4.00 -8.25
C ILE A 313 13.32 3.73 -8.82
N HIS A 314 13.21 3.51 -10.12
CA HIS A 314 11.95 3.23 -10.79
C HIS A 314 11.41 1.82 -10.51
N GLU A 315 12.27 0.81 -10.37
CA GLU A 315 11.86 -0.53 -9.94
C GLU A 315 11.47 -0.58 -8.46
N ILE A 316 12.16 0.19 -7.62
CA ILE A 316 11.98 0.22 -6.16
C ILE A 316 10.77 1.07 -5.73
N PHE A 317 10.62 2.26 -6.32
CA PHE A 317 9.61 3.24 -5.93
C PHE A 317 8.47 3.38 -6.96
N GLY A 318 8.58 2.74 -8.13
CA GLY A 318 7.48 2.62 -9.09
C GLY A 318 6.51 1.50 -8.70
N ALA A 319 5.37 1.43 -9.40
CA ALA A 319 4.25 0.53 -9.11
C ALA A 319 4.55 -0.99 -9.30
N ARG A 320 5.82 -1.40 -9.35
CA ARG A 320 6.28 -2.77 -9.64
C ARG A 320 6.98 -3.49 -8.49
N GLY A 321 7.33 -2.84 -7.38
CA GLY A 321 7.73 -3.56 -6.15
C GLY A 321 6.50 -4.02 -5.37
N ARG A 322 6.19 -5.33 -5.34
CA ARG A 322 4.96 -5.83 -4.72
C ARG A 322 5.13 -6.27 -3.26
N THR A 323 6.35 -6.35 -2.72
CA THR A 323 6.63 -6.75 -1.32
C THR A 323 7.91 -6.13 -0.74
N VAL A 324 8.08 -6.18 0.59
CA VAL A 324 9.35 -5.83 1.27
C VAL A 324 10.53 -6.64 0.73
N VAL A 325 10.34 -7.91 0.39
CA VAL A 325 11.42 -8.77 -0.15
C VAL A 325 11.92 -8.23 -1.48
N ASP A 326 11.02 -7.83 -2.39
CA ASP A 326 11.41 -7.26 -3.68
C ASP A 326 12.28 -6.00 -3.48
N LYS A 327 11.88 -5.14 -2.53
CA LYS A 327 12.65 -3.93 -2.18
C LYS A 327 14.03 -4.26 -1.62
N LEU A 328 14.14 -5.31 -0.81
CA LEU A 328 15.42 -5.76 -0.24
C LEU A 328 16.33 -6.39 -1.30
N GLN A 329 15.76 -7.15 -2.24
CA GLN A 329 16.51 -7.71 -3.36
C GLN A 329 17.05 -6.62 -4.29
N ALA A 330 16.29 -5.56 -4.52
CA ALA A 330 16.69 -4.47 -5.41
C ALA A 330 17.85 -3.61 -4.88
N VAL A 331 18.05 -3.52 -3.56
CA VAL A 331 19.20 -2.77 -2.99
C VAL A 331 20.48 -3.58 -2.94
N GLU A 332 20.41 -4.90 -3.05
CA GLU A 332 21.56 -5.82 -3.00
C GLU A 332 22.54 -5.48 -1.86
N ASP A 333 23.78 -5.11 -2.19
CA ASP A 333 24.84 -4.74 -1.25
C ASP A 333 24.99 -3.23 -1.04
N LYS A 334 24.17 -2.43 -1.73
CA LYS A 334 24.23 -0.95 -1.71
C LYS A 334 23.71 -0.38 -0.41
N MET A 335 22.72 -1.04 0.20
CA MET A 335 22.24 -0.72 1.54
C MET A 335 22.52 -1.89 2.47
N ARG A 336 23.18 -1.64 3.60
CA ARG A 336 23.54 -2.70 4.54
C ARG A 336 22.40 -2.95 5.53
N TYR A 337 21.94 -4.18 5.59
CA TYR A 337 20.92 -4.67 6.51
C TYR A 337 21.10 -6.16 6.80
N LEU A 338 20.51 -6.66 7.87
CA LEU A 338 20.33 -8.10 8.06
C LEU A 338 18.87 -8.37 8.43
N ILE A 339 18.21 -9.29 7.73
CA ILE A 339 16.97 -9.87 8.26
C ILE A 339 17.33 -10.67 9.51
N VAL A 340 16.63 -10.38 10.60
CA VAL A 340 16.78 -11.02 11.91
C VAL A 340 15.42 -11.56 12.42
N GLY A 341 15.38 -12.01 13.68
CA GLY A 341 14.16 -12.46 14.35
C GLY A 341 13.55 -13.73 13.76
N HIS A 342 12.25 -13.91 13.97
CA HIS A 342 11.49 -15.11 13.58
C HIS A 342 11.57 -15.42 12.08
N ARG A 343 11.60 -14.37 11.24
CA ARG A 343 11.69 -14.53 9.77
C ARG A 343 13.03 -15.12 9.34
N ALA A 344 14.13 -14.67 9.96
CA ALA A 344 15.45 -15.24 9.72
C ALA A 344 15.56 -16.66 10.28
N ALA A 345 15.03 -16.89 11.48
CA ALA A 345 15.04 -18.21 12.12
C ALA A 345 14.38 -19.26 11.22
N TYR A 346 13.19 -18.95 10.69
CA TYR A 346 12.46 -19.85 9.82
C TYR A 346 13.24 -20.29 8.58
N GLN A 347 14.07 -19.41 7.99
CA GLN A 347 14.91 -19.79 6.85
C GLN A 347 15.90 -20.91 7.19
N TYR A 348 16.37 -20.95 8.44
CA TYR A 348 17.35 -21.93 8.91
C TYR A 348 16.74 -23.23 9.44
N HIS A 349 15.55 -23.17 10.03
CA HIS A 349 14.96 -24.34 10.71
C HIS A 349 13.64 -24.85 10.11
N GLN A 350 12.90 -24.04 9.33
CA GLN A 350 11.63 -24.42 8.67
C GLN A 350 10.56 -25.07 9.57
N TRP A 351 10.61 -24.80 10.89
CA TRP A 351 9.78 -25.42 11.94
C TRP A 351 8.55 -24.56 12.26
N ARG A 352 8.78 -23.41 12.90
CA ARG A 352 7.73 -22.45 13.22
C ARG A 352 7.60 -21.39 12.12
N THR A 353 6.47 -21.38 11.43
CA THR A 353 6.17 -20.35 10.42
C THR A 353 5.93 -19.00 11.10
N PRO A 354 6.65 -17.92 10.72
CA PRO A 354 6.44 -16.59 11.27
C PRO A 354 5.15 -15.98 10.70
N SER A 355 4.64 -14.92 11.34
CA SER A 355 3.50 -14.18 10.79
C SER A 355 3.80 -13.71 9.36
N PRO A 356 2.84 -13.82 8.42
CA PRO A 356 3.05 -13.34 7.07
C PRO A 356 3.25 -11.82 7.07
N GLY A 357 4.22 -11.35 6.28
CA GLY A 357 4.49 -9.92 6.10
C GLY A 357 5.25 -9.23 7.24
N GLU A 358 5.65 -9.94 8.30
CA GLU A 358 6.47 -9.38 9.39
C GLU A 358 7.98 -9.58 9.12
N TYR A 359 8.73 -8.47 9.16
CA TYR A 359 10.18 -8.44 8.98
C TYR A 359 10.83 -7.64 10.11
N GLU A 360 11.95 -8.13 10.63
CA GLU A 360 12.83 -7.38 11.53
C GLU A 360 14.16 -7.18 10.80
N LEU A 361 14.59 -5.92 10.65
CA LEU A 361 15.82 -5.57 9.96
C LEU A 361 16.81 -4.93 10.93
N LEU A 362 17.98 -5.54 11.06
CA LEU A 362 19.11 -4.97 11.78
C LEU A 362 19.89 -4.05 10.84
N ILE A 363 19.99 -2.77 11.19
CA ILE A 363 20.57 -1.72 10.35
C ILE A 363 21.60 -0.89 11.13
N PHE A 364 22.44 -0.13 10.41
CA PHE A 364 23.30 0.87 11.05
C PHE A 364 22.44 1.99 11.62
N GLN A 365 22.84 2.52 12.77
CA GLN A 365 22.09 3.59 13.44
C GLN A 365 21.94 4.84 12.55
N ASP A 366 22.99 5.19 11.81
CA ASP A 366 23.00 6.35 10.92
C ASP A 366 22.13 6.17 9.67
N ASP A 367 21.72 4.93 9.35
CA ASP A 367 20.90 4.61 8.18
C ASP A 367 19.40 4.48 8.53
N PHE A 368 18.99 4.74 9.79
CA PHE A 368 17.60 4.55 10.23
C PHE A 368 16.61 5.34 9.39
N ASP A 369 16.83 6.65 9.25
CA ASP A 369 15.92 7.53 8.50
C ASP A 369 15.82 7.11 7.04
N THR A 370 16.90 6.59 6.47
CA THR A 370 16.88 6.09 5.10
C THR A 370 16.09 4.81 4.97
N TRP A 371 16.35 3.80 5.81
CA TRP A 371 15.58 2.56 5.78
C TRP A 371 14.10 2.79 6.03
N TYR A 372 13.78 3.68 6.97
CA TYR A 372 12.42 4.11 7.26
C TYR A 372 11.74 4.70 6.03
N ALA A 373 12.44 5.62 5.36
CA ALA A 373 11.97 6.25 4.12
C ALA A 373 11.79 5.26 2.96
N TYR A 374 12.76 4.37 2.79
CA TYR A 374 12.86 3.45 1.66
C TYR A 374 11.75 2.40 1.68
N LEU A 375 11.47 1.83 2.86
CA LEU A 375 10.54 0.71 2.98
C LEU A 375 9.08 1.13 3.13
N ARG A 376 8.82 2.34 3.63
CA ARG A 376 7.45 2.79 3.97
C ARG A 376 6.64 3.14 2.73
N ASP A 377 5.43 2.60 2.64
CA ASP A 377 4.45 2.97 1.61
C ASP A 377 2.99 2.81 2.11
N SER A 378 2.02 2.73 1.20
CA SER A 378 0.60 2.55 1.54
C SER A 378 0.25 1.17 2.11
N HIS A 379 1.11 0.17 1.91
CA HIS A 379 0.93 -1.24 2.28
C HIS A 379 1.92 -1.72 3.35
N THR A 380 3.06 -1.04 3.52
CA THR A 380 4.12 -1.39 4.46
C THR A 380 4.19 -0.39 5.63
N PHE A 381 3.94 -0.88 6.84
CA PHE A 381 4.27 -0.18 8.07
C PHE A 381 5.76 -0.33 8.37
N VAL A 382 6.44 0.77 8.73
CA VAL A 382 7.86 0.74 9.12
C VAL A 382 8.02 1.52 10.41
N ASN A 383 8.67 0.94 11.41
CA ASN A 383 8.96 1.62 12.67
C ASN A 383 10.08 0.92 13.46
N ASP A 384 10.52 1.49 14.57
CA ASP A 384 11.43 0.86 15.54
C ASP A 384 10.70 -0.03 16.58
N ARG A 385 9.38 -0.16 16.45
CA ARG A 385 8.50 -0.90 17.34
C ARG A 385 7.47 -1.73 16.58
N PRO A 386 6.95 -2.82 17.18
CA PRO A 386 5.84 -3.57 16.61
C PRO A 386 4.57 -2.69 16.42
N PRO A 387 3.77 -2.96 15.39
CA PRO A 387 2.51 -2.24 15.13
C PRO A 387 1.47 -2.50 16.24
N GLN A 388 0.70 -1.48 16.62
CA GLN A 388 -0.34 -1.56 17.65
C GLN A 388 -1.75 -1.16 17.15
N GLY A 389 -2.78 -1.86 17.65
CA GLY A 389 -4.18 -1.52 17.40
C GLY A 389 -4.53 -1.41 15.92
N SER A 390 -5.09 -0.27 15.52
CA SER A 390 -5.51 0.02 14.14
C SER A 390 -4.35 0.06 13.12
N GLU A 391 -3.09 0.11 13.56
CA GLU A 391 -1.93 -0.01 12.67
C GLU A 391 -1.88 -1.42 12.06
N ARG A 392 -2.20 -2.48 12.82
CA ARG A 392 -2.21 -3.86 12.31
C ARG A 392 -3.32 -4.11 11.28
N GLU A 393 -4.41 -3.34 11.34
CA GLU A 393 -5.53 -3.49 10.42
C GLU A 393 -5.32 -2.77 9.09
N ARG A 394 -4.43 -1.78 9.05
CA ARG A 394 -4.22 -0.89 7.91
C ARG A 394 -3.19 -1.40 6.90
N TYR A 395 -2.16 -2.10 7.37
CA TYR A 395 -1.00 -2.49 6.56
C TYR A 395 -0.94 -4.00 6.37
N THR A 396 -0.41 -4.43 5.23
CA THR A 396 -0.24 -5.85 4.88
C THR A 396 1.16 -6.37 5.20
N GLU A 397 2.14 -5.47 5.28
CA GLU A 397 3.52 -5.79 5.67
C GLU A 397 3.98 -4.86 6.79
N PHE A 398 4.85 -5.38 7.66
CA PHE A 398 5.38 -4.70 8.82
C PHE A 398 6.89 -4.90 8.87
N VAL A 399 7.62 -3.79 8.94
CA VAL A 399 9.07 -3.80 9.12
C VAL A 399 9.43 -3.13 10.43
N ILE A 400 10.10 -3.88 11.30
CA ILE A 400 10.69 -3.39 12.53
C ILE A 400 12.17 -3.12 12.28
N LEU A 401 12.57 -1.86 12.33
CA LEU A 401 13.95 -1.42 12.17
C LEU A 401 14.65 -1.44 13.52
N VAL A 402 15.68 -2.26 13.65
CA VAL A 402 16.51 -2.36 14.84
C VAL A 402 17.87 -1.77 14.54
N SER A 403 18.25 -0.73 15.27
CA SER A 403 19.60 -0.16 15.18
C SER A 403 20.57 -1.04 15.95
N GLY A 404 21.67 -1.46 15.31
CA GLY A 404 22.69 -2.28 15.96
C GLY A 404 23.53 -3.14 15.02
N LEU A 405 23.44 -2.92 13.70
CA LEU A 405 24.33 -3.57 12.75
C LEU A 405 25.76 -3.06 12.97
N SER A 406 26.71 -3.99 13.07
CA SER A 406 28.14 -3.70 13.07
C SER A 406 28.78 -4.21 11.79
N GLY A 407 29.96 -3.68 11.45
CA GLY A 407 30.74 -4.18 10.32
C GLY A 407 30.99 -5.69 10.42
N ASP A 408 31.39 -6.16 11.60
CA ASP A 408 31.65 -7.59 11.85
C ASP A 408 30.42 -8.48 11.60
N LEU A 409 29.22 -8.03 11.96
CA LEU A 409 27.98 -8.77 11.69
C LEU A 409 27.65 -8.78 10.19
N TRP A 410 27.85 -7.66 9.50
CA TRP A 410 27.63 -7.55 8.07
C TRP A 410 28.57 -8.44 7.25
N GLU A 411 29.85 -8.53 7.64
CA GLU A 411 30.83 -9.39 6.96
C GLU A 411 30.54 -10.89 7.15
N ARG A 412 29.83 -11.27 8.22
CA ARG A 412 29.43 -12.66 8.50
C ARG A 412 28.06 -13.05 7.93
N ARG A 413 27.37 -12.15 7.23
CA ARG A 413 26.01 -12.39 6.72
C ARG A 413 25.92 -13.64 5.84
N GLU A 414 24.75 -14.28 5.83
CA GLU A 414 24.40 -15.27 4.81
C GLU A 414 23.51 -14.62 3.75
N LEU A 415 23.82 -14.83 2.48
CA LEU A 415 23.01 -14.35 1.36
C LEU A 415 22.10 -15.49 0.88
N MET A 416 20.79 -15.26 0.89
CA MET A 416 19.80 -16.20 0.35
C MET A 416 18.91 -15.47 -0.64
N HIS A 417 18.90 -15.90 -1.90
CA HIS A 417 18.14 -15.24 -2.98
C HIS A 417 18.39 -13.72 -3.05
N SER A 418 19.67 -13.33 -2.95
CA SER A 418 20.13 -11.92 -2.94
C SER A 418 19.63 -11.09 -1.74
N VAL A 419 19.10 -11.72 -0.69
CA VAL A 419 18.70 -11.06 0.54
C VAL A 419 19.69 -11.41 1.66
N ALA A 420 20.11 -10.40 2.42
CA ALA A 420 21.05 -10.55 3.53
C ALA A 420 20.35 -10.99 4.83
N TYR A 421 20.78 -12.12 5.37
CA TYR A 421 20.34 -12.67 6.65
C TYR A 421 21.49 -12.66 7.65
N ILE A 422 21.17 -12.46 8.93
CA ILE A 422 22.14 -12.65 10.01
C ILE A 422 22.62 -14.10 10.05
N ALA A 423 23.92 -14.33 10.29
CA ALA A 423 24.45 -15.69 10.44
C ALA A 423 23.70 -16.46 11.54
N PRO A 424 23.44 -17.77 11.38
CA PRO A 424 22.75 -18.57 12.39
C PRO A 424 23.41 -18.52 13.76
N SER A 425 24.75 -18.54 13.80
CA SER A 425 25.52 -18.43 15.03
C SER A 425 25.26 -17.10 15.74
N ASP A 426 25.13 -16.00 15.02
CA ASP A 426 24.81 -14.69 15.59
C ASP A 426 23.33 -14.58 15.98
N LEU A 427 22.43 -15.23 15.23
CA LEU A 427 20.99 -15.22 15.47
C LEU A 427 20.60 -15.96 16.76
N ILE A 428 21.15 -17.15 17.02
CA ILE A 428 20.84 -17.92 18.24
C ILE A 428 21.15 -17.13 19.51
N PHE A 429 22.19 -16.29 19.50
CA PHE A 429 22.51 -15.43 20.65
C PHE A 429 21.46 -14.33 20.85
N ARG A 430 20.96 -13.71 19.78
CA ARG A 430 19.87 -12.73 19.88
C ARG A 430 18.60 -13.39 20.43
N LEU A 431 18.24 -14.55 19.89
CA LEU A 431 17.05 -15.28 20.30
C LEU A 431 17.12 -15.76 21.76
N VAL A 432 18.26 -16.27 22.23
CA VAL A 432 18.43 -16.66 23.63
C VAL A 432 18.46 -15.44 24.56
N ALA A 433 18.99 -14.30 24.11
CA ALA A 433 19.02 -13.06 24.89
C ALA A 433 17.64 -12.41 25.05
N ASP A 434 16.72 -12.63 24.11
CA ASP A 434 15.32 -12.19 24.19
C ASP A 434 14.56 -12.85 25.36
N GLN A 435 14.93 -14.10 25.69
CA GLN A 435 14.39 -14.88 26.81
C GLN A 435 12.88 -15.16 26.72
N SER A 436 12.19 -14.88 25.61
CA SER A 436 10.85 -15.42 25.39
C SER A 436 10.93 -16.91 25.06
N GLU A 437 9.89 -17.66 25.44
CA GLU A 437 9.77 -19.08 25.12
C GLU A 437 9.83 -19.32 23.60
N ALA A 438 9.18 -18.44 22.83
CA ALA A 438 9.18 -18.47 21.37
C ALA A 438 10.60 -18.35 20.78
N ALA A 439 11.37 -17.36 21.25
CA ALA A 439 12.72 -17.13 20.76
C ALA A 439 13.68 -18.27 21.16
N ILE A 440 13.59 -18.77 22.40
CA ILE A 440 14.38 -19.93 22.84
C ILE A 440 14.05 -21.17 21.99
N GLY A 441 12.77 -21.43 21.72
CA GLY A 441 12.35 -22.52 20.85
C GLY A 441 12.96 -22.44 19.45
N GLU A 442 12.96 -21.26 18.85
CA GLU A 442 13.59 -21.04 17.54
C GLU A 442 15.12 -21.21 17.59
N ALA A 443 15.78 -20.73 18.65
CA ALA A 443 17.22 -20.94 18.82
C ALA A 443 17.57 -22.45 18.87
N LEU A 444 16.80 -23.23 19.63
CA LEU A 444 16.92 -24.68 19.68
C LEU A 444 16.67 -25.31 18.31
N ALA A 445 15.62 -24.88 17.60
CA ALA A 445 15.29 -25.38 16.27
C ALA A 445 16.43 -25.14 15.26
N ILE A 446 17.09 -23.96 15.30
CA ILE A 446 18.27 -23.68 14.47
C ILE A 446 19.42 -24.64 14.80
N ILE A 447 19.69 -24.87 16.10
CA ILE A 447 20.74 -25.80 16.54
C ILE A 447 20.48 -27.21 16.02
N VAL A 448 19.25 -27.69 16.18
CA VAL A 448 18.81 -29.04 15.77
C VAL A 448 18.83 -29.22 14.25
N ALA A 449 18.27 -28.26 13.52
CA ALA A 449 18.21 -28.29 12.06
C ALA A 449 19.60 -28.26 11.42
N ARG A 450 20.52 -27.48 12.00
CA ARG A 450 21.90 -27.34 11.50
C ARG A 450 22.94 -28.18 12.25
N ARG A 451 22.52 -29.21 12.99
CA ARG A 451 23.38 -30.01 13.89
C ARG A 451 24.67 -30.56 13.25
N HIS A 452 24.66 -30.80 11.93
CA HIS A 452 25.82 -31.32 11.19
C HIS A 452 26.70 -30.24 10.55
N ASP A 453 26.25 -28.98 10.53
CA ASP A 453 26.93 -27.86 9.86
C ASP A 453 27.74 -26.98 10.83
N TRP A 454 27.57 -27.17 12.14
CA TRP A 454 28.18 -26.30 13.13
C TRP A 454 29.69 -26.46 13.20
N ASN A 455 30.41 -25.34 13.07
CA ASN A 455 31.75 -25.20 13.59
C ASN A 455 31.68 -24.98 15.10
N TRP A 456 31.68 -26.08 15.86
CA TRP A 456 31.56 -26.06 17.32
C TRP A 456 32.64 -25.23 18.00
N ASP A 457 33.89 -25.28 17.54
CA ASP A 457 34.98 -24.48 18.14
C ASP A 457 34.73 -22.98 18.03
N ALA A 458 34.30 -22.52 16.84
CA ALA A 458 33.95 -21.12 16.61
C ALA A 458 32.73 -20.70 17.46
N LEU A 459 31.69 -21.54 17.51
CA LEU A 459 30.50 -21.28 18.31
C LEU A 459 30.82 -21.20 19.82
N LEU A 460 31.63 -22.13 20.33
CA LEU A 460 32.07 -22.14 21.73
C LEU A 460 32.87 -20.89 22.10
N LYS A 461 33.73 -20.42 21.19
CA LYS A 461 34.45 -19.15 21.38
C LYS A 461 33.49 -17.97 21.48
N GLU A 462 32.48 -17.91 20.62
CA GLU A 462 31.46 -16.85 20.65
C GLU A 462 30.58 -16.91 21.91
N ILE A 463 30.19 -18.10 22.36
CA ILE A 463 29.46 -18.29 23.63
C ILE A 463 30.23 -17.66 24.81
N ARG A 464 31.55 -17.85 24.84
CA ARG A 464 32.43 -17.26 25.87
C ARG A 464 32.52 -15.74 25.73
N ASN A 465 32.78 -15.25 24.52
CA ASN A 465 32.91 -13.81 24.24
C ASN A 465 31.65 -13.04 24.63
N ARG A 466 30.47 -13.61 24.36
CA ARG A 466 29.15 -13.03 24.66
C ARG A 466 28.67 -13.30 26.08
N ARG A 467 29.46 -14.01 26.90
CA ARG A 467 29.15 -14.35 28.30
C ARG A 467 27.85 -15.14 28.46
N MET A 468 27.52 -16.02 27.51
CA MET A 468 26.31 -16.85 27.51
C MET A 468 26.60 -18.31 27.87
N VAL A 469 27.73 -18.57 28.54
CA VAL A 469 28.23 -19.92 28.85
C VAL A 469 27.20 -20.76 29.61
N ARG A 470 26.56 -20.18 30.64
CA ARG A 470 25.60 -20.90 31.49
C ARG A 470 24.31 -21.21 30.73
N GLN A 471 23.73 -20.22 30.05
CA GLN A 471 22.47 -20.37 29.31
C GLN A 471 22.61 -21.37 28.16
N MET A 472 23.66 -21.21 27.33
CA MET A 472 23.87 -22.08 26.18
C MET A 472 24.27 -23.50 26.59
N GLY A 473 25.17 -23.63 27.59
CA GLY A 473 25.57 -24.94 28.12
C GLY A 473 24.40 -25.73 28.69
N CYS A 474 23.54 -25.06 29.47
CA CYS A 474 22.31 -25.63 30.01
C CYS A 474 21.35 -26.09 28.91
N LEU A 475 21.08 -25.24 27.91
CA LEU A 475 20.23 -25.60 26.77
C LEU A 475 20.77 -26.78 25.96
N PHE A 476 22.09 -26.86 25.75
CA PHE A 476 22.71 -27.98 25.04
C PHE A 476 22.58 -29.31 25.80
N GLU A 477 22.78 -29.30 27.12
CA GLU A 477 22.63 -30.50 27.94
C GLU A 477 21.18 -30.98 27.97
N ILE A 478 20.21 -30.06 28.07
CA ILE A 478 18.77 -30.37 27.98
C ILE A 478 18.41 -30.95 26.61
N LEU A 479 18.95 -30.38 25.53
CA LEU A 479 18.67 -30.86 24.18
C LEU A 479 19.15 -32.30 23.99
N ASN A 480 20.35 -32.64 24.47
CA ASN A 480 20.86 -34.01 24.45
C ASN A 480 20.05 -34.95 25.35
N LEU A 481 19.60 -34.47 26.51
CA LEU A 481 18.75 -35.25 27.42
C LEU A 481 17.43 -35.64 26.74
N GLU A 482 16.69 -34.68 26.18
CA GLU A 482 15.42 -34.97 25.52
C GLU A 482 15.58 -35.81 24.27
N ALA A 483 16.63 -35.56 23.48
CA ALA A 483 16.90 -36.36 22.29
C ALA A 483 17.37 -37.79 22.64
N SER A 484 17.72 -38.05 23.91
CA SER A 484 18.35 -39.31 24.36
C SER A 484 19.59 -39.71 23.55
N ARG A 485 20.25 -38.72 22.93
CA ARG A 485 21.45 -38.87 22.10
C ARG A 485 22.20 -37.54 21.94
N PRO A 486 23.48 -37.56 21.52
CA PRO A 486 24.22 -36.33 21.28
C PRO A 486 23.72 -35.59 20.02
N ILE A 487 22.96 -34.52 20.22
CA ILE A 487 22.73 -33.48 19.19
C ILE A 487 23.88 -32.48 19.21
N VAL A 488 24.32 -32.14 20.42
CA VAL A 488 25.52 -31.35 20.70
C VAL A 488 26.64 -32.29 21.16
N PRO A 489 27.87 -32.18 20.64
CA PRO A 489 28.98 -33.00 21.11
C PRO A 489 29.22 -32.85 22.61
N GLU A 490 29.37 -33.96 23.33
CA GLU A 490 29.62 -33.95 24.79
C GLU A 490 30.88 -33.16 25.16
N GLY A 491 31.90 -33.16 24.30
CA GLY A 491 33.11 -32.37 24.47
C GLY A 491 32.84 -30.85 24.46
N ALA A 492 31.84 -30.39 23.69
CA ALA A 492 31.45 -28.98 23.66
C ALA A 492 30.78 -28.57 24.98
N ILE A 493 29.85 -29.39 25.48
CA ILE A 493 29.17 -29.19 26.78
C ILE A 493 30.20 -29.19 27.91
N SER A 494 31.09 -30.19 27.95
CA SER A 494 32.15 -30.31 28.96
C SER A 494 33.09 -29.11 28.93
N SER A 495 33.44 -28.62 27.74
CA SER A 495 34.29 -27.44 27.57
C SER A 495 33.66 -26.19 28.18
N LEU A 496 32.36 -25.96 27.96
CA LEU A 496 31.64 -24.84 28.58
C LEU A 496 31.53 -25.00 30.09
N PHE A 497 31.24 -26.22 30.56
CA PHE A 497 31.03 -26.48 31.99
C PHE A 497 32.30 -26.21 32.80
N SER A 498 33.47 -26.57 32.27
CA SER A 498 34.77 -26.31 32.90
C SER A 498 35.02 -24.84 33.24
N LEU A 499 34.38 -23.90 32.53
CA LEU A 499 34.56 -22.46 32.74
C LEU A 499 33.71 -21.90 33.89
N VAL A 500 32.68 -22.63 34.33
CA VAL A 500 31.71 -22.14 35.32
C VAL A 500 31.65 -22.99 36.58
N HIS A 501 32.16 -24.23 36.55
CA HIS A 501 32.03 -25.21 37.63
C HIS A 501 32.46 -24.68 39.01
N ASP A 502 33.56 -23.91 39.09
CA ASP A 502 34.07 -23.32 40.33
C ASP A 502 33.21 -22.17 40.88
N THR A 503 32.31 -21.62 40.07
CA THR A 503 31.45 -20.47 40.42
C THR A 503 29.97 -20.86 40.53
N VAL A 504 29.67 -22.17 40.56
CA VAL A 504 28.31 -22.68 40.76
C VAL A 504 27.93 -22.46 42.23
N GLY A 505 26.91 -21.62 42.49
CA GLY A 505 26.42 -21.29 43.84
C GLY A 505 26.71 -19.87 44.32
N GLU A 506 27.56 -19.10 43.62
CA GLU A 506 27.87 -17.71 43.98
C GLU A 506 26.74 -16.73 43.64
N ALA A 507 26.02 -16.99 42.53
CA ALA A 507 24.80 -16.28 42.14
C ALA A 507 23.94 -17.21 41.28
N VAL A 508 22.66 -17.36 41.62
CA VAL A 508 21.69 -18.14 40.84
C VAL A 508 20.85 -17.17 40.03
N TYR A 509 20.85 -17.34 38.70
CA TYR A 509 20.10 -16.49 37.78
C TYR A 509 18.88 -17.23 37.26
N THR A 510 17.72 -16.59 37.28
CA THR A 510 16.51 -17.15 36.65
C THR A 510 16.64 -17.08 35.13
N PHE A 511 16.35 -18.19 34.44
CA PHE A 511 16.38 -18.26 32.98
C PHE A 511 15.28 -19.21 32.47
N PRO A 512 14.47 -18.80 31.48
CA PRO A 512 14.29 -17.42 31.02
C PRO A 512 13.64 -16.50 32.08
N LEU A 513 13.96 -15.19 32.05
CA LEU A 513 13.35 -14.15 32.91
C LEU A 513 11.88 -13.87 32.56
N GLN A 514 11.49 -14.05 31.30
CA GLN A 514 10.14 -13.76 30.80
C GLN A 514 9.22 -14.99 30.80
N ALA A 515 9.59 -16.06 31.50
CA ALA A 515 8.68 -17.19 31.70
C ALA A 515 7.39 -16.67 32.36
N ASP A 516 6.23 -17.04 31.82
CA ASP A 516 4.94 -16.66 32.40
C ASP A 516 4.93 -17.09 33.88
N GLU A 517 4.83 -16.14 34.80
CA GLU A 517 4.82 -16.41 36.25
C GLU A 517 3.66 -17.34 36.65
N ARG A 518 2.68 -17.54 35.76
CA ARG A 518 1.57 -18.48 35.91
C ARG A 518 1.93 -19.92 35.52
N SER A 519 3.08 -20.14 34.88
CA SER A 519 3.53 -21.43 34.35
C SER A 519 4.72 -22.13 35.07
N PRO A 520 5.18 -21.76 36.29
CA PRO A 520 6.32 -22.44 36.93
C PRO A 520 6.03 -23.89 37.38
N GLN A 521 4.83 -24.44 37.09
CA GLN A 521 4.43 -25.77 37.55
C GLN A 521 4.88 -26.92 36.63
N ASN A 522 5.58 -26.67 35.51
CA ASN A 522 5.86 -27.68 34.48
C ASN A 522 7.35 -27.88 34.10
N THR A 523 8.32 -27.36 34.85
CA THR A 523 9.74 -27.68 34.62
C THR A 523 10.06 -29.08 35.17
N PRO A 524 10.57 -30.03 34.35
CA PRO A 524 10.98 -31.34 34.84
C PRO A 524 12.05 -31.28 35.95
N GLU A 525 12.07 -32.27 36.83
CA GLU A 525 13.10 -32.38 37.88
C GLU A 525 14.51 -32.51 37.28
N ASP A 526 14.64 -33.23 36.16
CA ASP A 526 15.92 -33.37 35.44
C ASP A 526 16.41 -32.02 34.90
N TYR A 527 15.49 -31.20 34.36
CA TYR A 527 15.80 -29.85 33.87
C TYR A 527 16.24 -28.94 35.02
N THR A 528 15.55 -29.04 36.16
CA THR A 528 15.91 -28.32 37.38
C THR A 528 17.31 -28.71 37.84
N THR A 529 17.63 -30.01 37.83
CA THR A 529 18.94 -30.54 38.21
C THR A 529 20.04 -30.04 37.26
N ILE A 530 19.80 -30.05 35.95
CA ILE A 530 20.72 -29.48 34.96
C ILE A 530 20.88 -27.98 35.21
N GLY A 531 19.79 -27.22 35.34
CA GLY A 531 19.81 -25.78 35.60
C GLY A 531 20.69 -25.43 36.80
N LEU A 532 20.48 -26.11 37.93
CA LEU A 532 21.27 -25.90 39.14
C LEU A 532 22.76 -26.20 38.94
N ARG A 533 23.12 -27.24 38.18
CA ARG A 533 24.53 -27.52 37.80
C ARG A 533 25.15 -26.38 37.01
N TRP A 534 24.38 -25.69 36.17
CA TRP A 534 24.82 -24.50 35.45
C TRP A 534 24.66 -23.20 36.25
N GLY A 535 24.23 -23.25 37.51
CA GLY A 535 23.95 -22.09 38.37
C GLY A 535 22.78 -21.25 37.89
N LEU A 536 21.76 -21.88 37.30
CA LEU A 536 20.54 -21.26 36.81
C LEU A 536 19.33 -21.78 37.60
N ASN A 537 18.39 -20.89 37.90
CA ASN A 537 17.04 -21.26 38.27
C ASN A 537 16.21 -21.38 37.00
N LEU A 538 16.11 -22.61 36.47
CA LEU A 538 15.58 -22.84 35.14
C LEU A 538 14.05 -22.90 35.12
N LEU A 539 13.42 -22.08 34.28
CA LEU A 539 11.99 -22.02 34.05
C LEU A 539 11.64 -22.41 32.60
N LEU A 540 12.28 -23.46 32.09
CA LEU A 540 12.10 -23.94 30.73
C LEU A 540 11.10 -25.11 30.70
N PRO A 541 9.96 -24.99 30.01
CA PRO A 541 8.99 -26.06 29.96
C PRO A 541 9.43 -27.18 29.01
N ARG A 542 9.17 -28.44 29.39
CA ARG A 542 9.56 -29.63 28.61
C ARG A 542 9.00 -29.62 27.18
N HIS A 543 7.74 -29.22 27.04
CA HIS A 543 7.03 -29.29 25.77
C HIS A 543 7.69 -28.45 24.68
N LEU A 544 8.42 -27.38 25.03
CA LEU A 544 9.14 -26.57 24.08
C LEU A 544 10.24 -27.38 23.38
N VAL A 545 11.10 -28.04 24.16
CA VAL A 545 12.24 -28.81 23.65
C VAL A 545 11.76 -30.08 22.95
N ALA A 546 10.83 -30.80 23.57
CA ALA A 546 10.26 -32.03 23.03
C ALA A 546 9.60 -31.79 21.66
N LYS A 547 8.81 -30.71 21.52
CA LYS A 547 8.14 -30.37 20.27
C LYS A 547 9.11 -30.00 19.15
N VAL A 548 10.19 -29.27 19.45
CA VAL A 548 11.23 -28.96 18.45
C VAL A 548 11.86 -30.25 17.91
N LEU A 549 12.18 -31.20 18.79
CA LEU A 549 12.80 -32.47 18.38
C LEU A 549 11.83 -33.37 17.60
N GLU A 550 10.57 -33.44 18.06
CA GLU A 550 9.50 -34.21 17.41
C GLU A 550 9.22 -33.68 15.99
N ASP A 551 8.98 -32.37 15.84
CA ASP A 551 8.60 -31.77 14.56
C ASP A 551 9.76 -31.74 13.55
N LEU A 552 11.02 -31.74 14.00
CA LEU A 552 12.22 -31.79 13.14
C LEU A 552 12.70 -33.22 12.85
N GLU A 553 11.89 -34.23 13.18
CA GLU A 553 12.13 -35.66 12.93
C GLU A 553 13.50 -36.13 13.43
N VAL A 554 13.90 -35.64 14.60
CA VAL A 554 15.14 -36.04 15.24
C VAL A 554 14.86 -37.28 16.09
N GLU A 555 14.49 -38.40 15.45
CA GLU A 555 14.40 -39.74 16.06
C GLU A 555 15.76 -40.34 16.40
#